data_AF-A0A7Y4JNJ3-F1
#
_entry.id   AF-A0A7Y4JNJ3-F1
#
_cell.length_a   1.000
_cell.length_b   1.000
_cell.length_c   1.000
_cell.angle_alpha   90.00
_cell.angle_beta   90.00
_cell.angle_gamma   90.00
#
_symmetry.space_group_name_H-M   'P 1'
#
loop_
_entity.id
_entity.type
_entity.pdbx_description
1 polymer ?
#
loop_
_entity_poly.entity_id
_entity_poly.type
_entity_poly.pdbx_seq_one_letter_code
_entity_poly.pdbx_strand_id
1 'polypeptide(L)'
;MPPVVPRLRLLGFLLLLSPLTTWAEEDGSEVVLRLARPPPENRQEQDRDWLARGARKLFSQELTYVWPGTEGDIVLALPPQQPRITSTSPQEVHVRIPGGMVARVGDVTSRCPPTGAWSGPSGGGLRVHGCMDPKALAKVLARFLAQTAFVAASGPTLIQSVDLRVLGTRLVLTLSTNGSGAASGVRIQGTPRFELQGDALVFTVPDAEVFDSRGQHFVALEQKLQKPLWKMDPELDQVARKAASFFQTQFGPAPSRVEVKPHQDLRLDVADDRIHFSFSLDTTFIYEAPTP
;
A
#
# COMPACT_ATOMS: atom_id res chain seq x y z
N MET A 1 52.00 -34.83 -32.05
CA MET A 1 51.14 -34.20 -33.08
C MET A 1 49.84 -34.98 -33.19
N PRO A 2 48.74 -34.39 -33.69
CA PRO A 2 48.27 -33.00 -33.53
C PRO A 2 47.43 -32.98 -32.22
N PRO A 3 46.13 -32.60 -32.15
CA PRO A 3 45.47 -31.34 -32.54
C PRO A 3 45.70 -30.23 -31.46
N VAL A 4 45.28 -28.97 -31.53
CA VAL A 4 44.22 -28.19 -32.26
C VAL A 4 42.81 -28.32 -31.66
N VAL A 5 42.49 -27.48 -30.68
CA VAL A 5 41.12 -27.31 -30.15
C VAL A 5 40.30 -26.42 -31.10
N PRO A 6 39.18 -26.89 -31.67
CA PRO A 6 38.32 -26.05 -32.50
C PRO A 6 37.40 -25.17 -31.63
N ARG A 7 37.43 -23.86 -31.84
CA ARG A 7 36.39 -22.93 -31.37
C ARG A 7 35.08 -23.18 -32.13
N LEU A 8 34.12 -23.95 -31.59
CA LEU A 8 32.73 -23.90 -32.10
C LEU A 8 31.65 -24.55 -31.19
N ARG A 9 31.38 -24.03 -29.98
CA ARG A 9 30.16 -24.37 -29.20
C ARG A 9 29.51 -23.22 -28.40
N LEU A 10 29.69 -21.95 -28.77
CA LEU A 10 28.96 -20.85 -28.12
C LEU A 10 27.48 -20.74 -28.56
N LEU A 11 27.11 -21.27 -29.74
CA LEU A 11 25.74 -21.24 -30.25
C LEU A 11 24.81 -22.28 -29.59
N GLY A 12 25.36 -23.35 -29.00
CA GLY A 12 24.55 -24.44 -28.44
C GLY A 12 23.85 -24.10 -27.12
N PHE A 13 24.28 -23.05 -26.41
CA PHE A 13 23.73 -22.67 -25.11
C PHE A 13 22.58 -21.65 -25.21
N LEU A 14 22.41 -21.02 -26.38
CA LEU A 14 21.33 -20.05 -26.63
C LEU A 14 20.01 -20.69 -27.09
N LEU A 15 19.99 -22.01 -27.33
CA LEU A 15 18.82 -22.77 -27.81
C LEU A 15 18.23 -23.73 -26.75
N LEU A 16 18.74 -23.71 -25.52
CA LEU A 16 18.12 -24.36 -24.35
C LEU A 16 17.48 -23.37 -23.38
N LEU A 17 17.53 -22.08 -23.70
CA LEU A 17 16.60 -21.10 -23.15
C LEU A 17 15.26 -21.28 -23.86
N SER A 18 14.44 -22.22 -23.36
CA SER A 18 13.00 -22.15 -23.54
C SER A 18 12.55 -20.72 -23.25
N PRO A 19 11.71 -20.09 -24.10
CA PRO A 19 11.35 -18.70 -23.89
C PRO A 19 10.63 -18.59 -22.53
N LEU A 20 11.04 -17.61 -21.71
CA LEU A 20 10.45 -17.28 -20.42
C LEU A 20 9.08 -16.58 -20.61
N THR A 21 8.20 -17.20 -21.40
CA THR A 21 6.96 -16.62 -21.94
C THR A 21 5.76 -17.53 -21.68
N THR A 22 5.64 -18.05 -20.45
CA THR A 22 4.47 -18.84 -20.01
C THR A 22 4.08 -18.60 -18.53
N TRP A 23 4.62 -17.58 -17.87
CA TRP A 23 4.41 -17.35 -16.42
C TRP A 23 3.73 -16.03 -16.04
N ALA A 24 3.25 -15.23 -17.00
CA ALA A 24 2.72 -13.90 -16.71
C ALA A 24 1.54 -13.50 -17.63
N GLU A 25 0.37 -14.11 -17.45
CA GLU A 25 -0.92 -13.54 -17.90
C GLU A 25 -1.74 -12.92 -16.76
N GLU A 26 -1.48 -13.32 -15.51
CA GLU A 26 -2.25 -12.88 -14.34
C GLU A 26 -1.51 -11.88 -13.42
N ASP A 27 -0.19 -11.78 -13.54
CA ASP A 27 0.61 -10.86 -12.72
C ASP A 27 0.46 -9.39 -13.18
N GLY A 28 -0.33 -8.62 -12.43
CA GLY A 28 -0.41 -7.17 -12.56
C GLY A 28 -1.55 -6.54 -11.79
N SER A 29 -1.39 -5.26 -11.46
CA SER A 29 -2.44 -4.39 -10.93
C SER A 29 -3.53 -4.16 -11.96
N GLU A 30 -4.80 -4.17 -11.58
CA GLU A 30 -5.92 -3.99 -12.49
C GLU A 30 -6.70 -2.69 -12.24
N VAL A 31 -7.03 -2.01 -13.33
CA VAL A 31 -7.74 -0.74 -13.35
C VAL A 31 -8.84 -0.81 -14.40
N VAL A 32 -10.02 -0.27 -14.10
CA VAL A 32 -11.14 -0.20 -15.05
C VAL A 32 -11.24 1.21 -15.63
N LEU A 33 -11.38 1.33 -16.95
CA LEU A 33 -11.79 2.56 -17.62
C LEU A 33 -13.17 2.34 -18.26
N ARG A 34 -14.13 3.21 -17.94
CA ARG A 34 -15.54 3.09 -18.32
C ARG A 34 -16.07 4.41 -18.89
N LEU A 35 -16.94 4.36 -19.89
CA LEU A 35 -17.72 5.52 -20.34
C LEU A 35 -18.94 5.73 -19.43
N ALA A 36 -19.29 6.97 -19.12
CA ALA A 36 -20.44 7.31 -18.28
C ALA A 36 -21.79 6.84 -18.86
N ARG A 37 -21.85 6.60 -20.17
CA ARG A 37 -23.02 6.09 -20.90
C ARG A 37 -22.57 5.06 -21.94
N PRO A 38 -23.42 4.07 -22.28
CA PRO A 38 -23.11 3.14 -23.37
C PRO A 38 -23.04 3.90 -24.71
N PRO A 39 -22.00 3.70 -25.52
CA PRO A 39 -21.89 4.34 -26.82
C PRO A 39 -22.90 3.74 -27.82
N PRO A 40 -23.43 4.54 -28.76
CA PRO A 40 -24.34 4.04 -29.79
C PRO A 40 -23.62 3.02 -30.67
N GLU A 41 -24.36 2.05 -31.22
CA GLU A 41 -23.81 0.88 -31.93
C GLU A 41 -22.75 1.25 -33.00
N ASN A 42 -23.01 2.31 -33.76
CA ASN A 42 -22.10 2.80 -34.81
C ASN A 42 -20.81 3.49 -34.31
N ARG A 43 -20.63 3.68 -32.99
CA ARG A 43 -19.42 4.24 -32.37
C ARG A 43 -18.75 3.32 -31.36
N GLN A 44 -19.34 2.17 -31.04
CA GLN A 44 -18.84 1.24 -30.02
C GLN A 44 -17.35 0.89 -30.18
N GLU A 45 -16.92 0.59 -31.41
CA GLU A 45 -15.51 0.29 -31.71
C GLU A 45 -14.62 1.54 -31.62
N GLN A 46 -15.07 2.70 -32.12
CA GLN A 46 -14.34 3.96 -32.06
C GLN A 46 -14.08 4.43 -30.62
N ASP A 47 -15.09 4.35 -29.76
CA ASP A 47 -15.04 4.81 -28.38
C ASP A 47 -14.29 3.82 -27.47
N ARG A 48 -14.42 2.50 -27.72
CA ARG A 48 -13.56 1.46 -27.12
C ARG A 48 -12.08 1.69 -27.47
N ASP A 49 -11.78 1.94 -28.74
CA ASP A 49 -10.42 2.22 -29.18
C ASP A 49 -9.90 3.56 -28.63
N TRP A 50 -10.78 4.54 -28.39
CA TRP A 50 -10.45 5.78 -27.69
C TRP A 50 -10.09 5.52 -26.22
N LEU A 51 -10.88 4.72 -25.50
CA LEU A 51 -10.53 4.28 -24.14
C LEU A 51 -9.19 3.53 -24.10
N ALA A 52 -8.96 2.61 -25.04
CA ALA A 52 -7.73 1.84 -25.11
C ALA A 52 -6.49 2.71 -25.42
N ARG A 53 -6.61 3.67 -26.35
CA ARG A 53 -5.56 4.68 -26.60
C ARG A 53 -5.35 5.59 -25.38
N GLY A 54 -6.43 5.95 -24.69
CA GLY A 54 -6.41 6.66 -23.41
C GLY A 54 -5.56 5.91 -22.39
N ALA A 55 -5.95 4.69 -22.02
CA ALA A 55 -5.22 3.80 -21.12
C ALA A 55 -3.72 3.70 -21.46
N ARG A 56 -3.35 3.45 -22.73
CA ARG A 56 -1.94 3.40 -23.14
C ARG A 56 -1.21 4.70 -22.84
N LYS A 57 -1.82 5.85 -23.14
CA LYS A 57 -1.23 7.17 -22.89
C LYS A 57 -1.10 7.47 -21.39
N LEU A 58 -2.09 7.11 -20.58
CA LEU A 58 -2.12 7.35 -19.13
C LEU A 58 -0.96 6.62 -18.44
N PHE A 59 -0.79 5.34 -18.74
CA PHE A 59 0.19 4.48 -18.06
C PHE A 59 1.59 4.51 -18.69
N SER A 60 1.77 5.06 -19.89
CA SER A 60 3.09 5.25 -20.50
C SER A 60 3.84 6.50 -20.00
N GLN A 61 3.27 7.28 -19.08
CA GLN A 61 3.88 8.49 -18.53
C GLN A 61 4.49 8.19 -17.15
N GLU A 62 5.60 8.86 -16.84
CA GLU A 62 6.13 8.88 -15.47
C GLU A 62 5.35 9.92 -14.67
N LEU A 63 4.72 9.51 -13.58
CA LEU A 63 4.01 10.39 -12.67
C LEU A 63 4.63 10.29 -11.29
N THR A 64 5.15 11.41 -10.77
CA THR A 64 5.59 11.53 -9.38
C THR A 64 4.81 12.66 -8.71
N TYR A 65 4.31 12.40 -7.51
CA TYR A 65 3.38 13.28 -6.81
C TYR A 65 3.68 13.35 -5.32
N VAL A 66 3.89 14.56 -4.82
CA VAL A 66 3.99 14.84 -3.39
C VAL A 66 2.57 15.03 -2.85
N TRP A 67 2.21 14.25 -1.83
CA TRP A 67 0.86 14.25 -1.30
C TRP A 67 0.56 15.58 -0.56
N PRO A 68 -0.50 16.33 -0.94
CA PRO A 68 -0.84 17.60 -0.31
C PRO A 68 -1.06 17.50 1.20
N GLY A 69 -0.55 18.47 1.94
CA GLY A 69 -0.64 18.53 3.40
C GLY A 69 0.28 17.55 4.14
N THR A 70 1.27 16.94 3.45
CA THR A 70 2.28 16.06 4.07
C THR A 70 3.68 16.68 4.11
N GLU A 71 3.82 17.96 3.75
CA GLU A 71 5.09 18.73 3.77
C GLU A 71 6.24 18.14 2.92
N GLY A 72 5.98 17.09 2.13
CA GLY A 72 7.01 16.35 1.38
C GLY A 72 7.14 14.88 1.82
N ASP A 73 6.63 14.54 3.00
CA ASP A 73 6.85 13.23 3.63
C ASP A 73 6.22 12.07 2.85
N ILE A 74 5.11 12.28 2.13
CA ILE A 74 4.49 11.22 1.33
C ILE A 74 4.64 11.50 -0.15
N VAL A 75 5.35 10.61 -0.86
CA VAL A 75 5.56 10.70 -2.31
C VAL A 75 5.05 9.44 -2.99
N LEU A 76 4.05 9.61 -3.86
CA LEU A 76 3.56 8.58 -4.78
C LEU A 76 4.33 8.67 -6.10
N ALA A 77 4.64 7.52 -6.69
CA ALA A 77 5.27 7.42 -8.00
C ALA A 77 4.66 6.26 -8.80
N LEU A 78 4.25 6.53 -10.02
CA LEU A 78 3.83 5.55 -11.02
C LEU A 78 4.82 5.65 -12.20
N PRO A 79 5.83 4.76 -12.26
CA PRO A 79 6.78 4.76 -13.37
C PRO A 79 6.10 4.30 -14.66
N PRO A 80 6.64 4.64 -15.85
CA PRO A 80 6.05 4.25 -17.14
C PRO A 80 5.85 2.74 -17.25
N GLN A 81 4.64 2.31 -17.54
CA GLN A 81 4.24 0.92 -17.74
C GLN A 81 3.79 0.66 -19.18
N GLN A 82 3.86 -0.61 -19.58
CA GLN A 82 3.18 -1.10 -20.78
C GLN A 82 1.91 -1.84 -20.35
N PRO A 83 0.73 -1.17 -20.31
CA PRO A 83 -0.52 -1.82 -19.94
C PRO A 83 -0.92 -2.90 -20.93
N ARG A 84 -1.39 -4.03 -20.43
CA ARG A 84 -2.26 -4.94 -21.18
C ARG A 84 -3.69 -4.44 -21.07
N ILE A 85 -4.39 -4.39 -22.19
CA ILE A 85 -5.76 -3.86 -22.26
C ILE A 85 -6.65 -4.93 -22.85
N THR A 86 -7.68 -5.31 -22.11
CA THR A 86 -8.75 -6.20 -22.54
C THR A 86 -10.06 -5.43 -22.55
N SER A 87 -10.93 -5.68 -23.52
CA SER A 87 -12.27 -5.10 -23.57
C SER A 87 -13.27 -6.19 -23.22
N THR A 88 -14.06 -5.94 -22.19
CA THR A 88 -15.15 -6.82 -21.73
C THR A 88 -16.50 -6.35 -22.24
N SER A 89 -16.63 -5.07 -22.61
CA SER A 89 -17.82 -4.51 -23.25
C SER A 89 -17.49 -3.29 -24.12
N PRO A 90 -18.43 -2.81 -24.97
CA PRO A 90 -18.30 -1.54 -25.68
C PRO A 90 -18.11 -0.30 -24.80
N GLN A 91 -18.49 -0.38 -23.52
CA GLN A 91 -18.46 0.74 -22.58
C GLN A 91 -17.23 0.70 -21.66
N GLU A 92 -16.45 -0.39 -21.68
CA GLU A 92 -15.48 -0.72 -20.62
C GLU A 92 -14.24 -1.44 -21.15
N VAL A 93 -13.08 -0.97 -20.69
CA VAL A 93 -11.79 -1.65 -20.87
C VAL A 93 -11.11 -1.88 -19.53
N HIS A 94 -10.62 -3.09 -19.34
CA HIS A 94 -9.79 -3.48 -18.20
C HIS A 94 -8.33 -3.27 -18.58
N VAL A 95 -7.57 -2.70 -17.66
CA VAL A 95 -6.19 -2.28 -17.88
C VAL A 95 -5.34 -2.90 -16.80
N ARG A 96 -4.57 -3.93 -17.17
CA ARG A 96 -3.63 -4.59 -16.28
C ARG A 96 -2.23 -4.01 -16.47
N ILE A 97 -1.71 -3.37 -15.43
CA ILE A 97 -0.37 -2.77 -15.41
C ILE A 97 0.60 -3.61 -14.55
N PRO A 98 1.82 -3.89 -15.04
CA PRO A 98 2.85 -4.49 -14.20
C PRO A 98 3.30 -3.51 -13.10
N GLY A 99 3.77 -4.05 -11.97
CA GLY A 99 4.43 -3.30 -10.89
C GLY A 99 3.56 -2.41 -10.00
N GLY A 100 2.40 -1.93 -10.47
CA GLY A 100 1.51 -1.06 -9.70
C GLY A 100 2.10 0.33 -9.41
N MET A 101 1.67 0.95 -8.30
CA MET A 101 2.13 2.26 -7.85
C MET A 101 3.06 2.15 -6.64
N VAL A 102 4.10 2.99 -6.57
CA VAL A 102 5.05 3.07 -5.45
C VAL A 102 4.67 4.24 -4.52
N ALA A 103 4.77 4.03 -3.21
CA ALA A 103 4.54 5.02 -2.16
C ALA A 103 5.75 5.07 -1.22
N ARG A 104 6.22 6.28 -0.90
CA ARG A 104 7.28 6.53 0.09
C ARG A 104 6.71 7.38 1.21
N VAL A 105 7.00 7.05 2.46
CA VAL A 105 6.46 7.73 3.65
C VAL A 105 7.58 8.03 4.66
N GLY A 106 7.83 9.31 4.90
CA GLY A 106 8.77 9.81 5.92
C GLY A 106 10.26 9.71 5.54
N ASP A 107 10.59 9.40 4.29
CA ASP A 107 11.97 9.36 3.80
C ASP A 107 12.14 10.15 2.49
N VAL A 108 13.21 10.95 2.43
CA VAL A 108 13.58 11.83 1.32
C VAL A 108 14.62 11.16 0.40
N THR A 109 15.25 10.05 0.83
CA THR A 109 16.29 9.36 0.05
C THR A 109 15.72 8.46 -1.06
N SER A 110 16.56 8.17 -2.06
CA SER A 110 16.13 7.64 -3.36
C SER A 110 16.00 6.11 -3.47
N ARG A 111 15.96 5.37 -2.36
CA ARG A 111 16.00 3.89 -2.38
C ARG A 111 14.92 3.19 -1.54
N CYS A 112 13.94 2.64 -2.24
CA CYS A 112 13.31 1.30 -2.08
C CYS A 112 12.66 1.00 -3.45
N PRO A 113 12.64 -0.24 -3.99
CA PRO A 113 12.75 -1.57 -3.34
C PRO A 113 13.99 -2.36 -3.88
N PRO A 114 14.13 -3.72 -3.80
CA PRO A 114 13.30 -4.78 -3.18
C PRO A 114 14.08 -5.89 -2.42
N THR A 115 13.37 -6.92 -1.95
CA THR A 115 13.89 -8.30 -1.76
C THR A 115 13.00 -9.33 -2.46
N GLY A 116 12.77 -9.11 -3.75
CA GLY A 116 11.84 -9.87 -4.59
C GLY A 116 10.67 -8.99 -5.03
N ALA A 117 10.30 -9.09 -6.31
CA ALA A 117 9.12 -8.39 -6.81
C ALA A 117 7.89 -8.95 -6.11
N TRP A 118 7.02 -8.07 -5.59
CA TRP A 118 5.77 -8.44 -4.92
C TRP A 118 4.67 -8.82 -5.94
N SER A 119 5.06 -9.57 -6.98
CA SER A 119 4.20 -10.26 -7.93
C SER A 119 3.52 -11.43 -7.24
N GLY A 120 2.51 -11.12 -6.44
CA GLY A 120 1.33 -11.97 -6.39
C GLY A 120 0.25 -11.31 -7.23
N PRO A 121 -0.59 -12.07 -7.96
CA PRO A 121 -1.75 -11.50 -8.61
C PRO A 121 -2.60 -10.76 -7.58
N SER A 122 -2.88 -9.48 -7.81
CA SER A 122 -3.98 -8.80 -7.13
C SER A 122 -5.27 -9.36 -7.72
N GLY A 123 -6.20 -9.84 -6.90
CA GLY A 123 -7.49 -10.38 -7.33
C GLY A 123 -8.47 -9.33 -7.85
N GLY A 124 -7.96 -8.26 -8.45
CA GLY A 124 -8.60 -6.97 -8.68
C GLY A 124 -7.76 -5.81 -8.10
N GLY A 125 -7.85 -4.64 -8.73
CA GLY A 125 -7.39 -3.38 -8.17
C GLY A 125 -5.92 -2.99 -8.44
N LEU A 126 -5.66 -1.69 -8.28
CA LEU A 126 -4.35 -1.06 -8.38
C LEU A 126 -3.55 -1.31 -7.10
N ARG A 127 -2.48 -2.08 -7.18
CA ARG A 127 -1.63 -2.35 -6.03
C ARG A 127 -0.70 -1.17 -5.75
N VAL A 128 -0.70 -0.73 -4.49
CA VAL A 128 0.24 0.24 -3.94
C VAL A 128 1.30 -0.54 -3.16
N HIS A 129 2.57 -0.21 -3.38
CA HIS A 129 3.72 -0.79 -2.69
C HIS A 129 4.52 0.33 -2.05
N GLY A 130 5.00 0.17 -0.81
CA GLY A 130 5.76 1.26 -0.21
C GLY A 130 6.65 0.88 0.96
N CYS A 131 7.42 1.89 1.38
CA CYS A 131 8.26 1.85 2.57
C CYS A 131 7.96 3.06 3.47
N MET A 132 8.06 2.85 4.77
CA MET A 132 7.78 3.86 5.80
C MET A 132 8.87 3.88 6.87
N ASP A 133 9.31 5.07 7.27
CA ASP A 133 10.13 5.26 8.49
C ASP A 133 9.29 4.87 9.73
N PRO A 134 9.74 3.93 10.58
CA PRO A 134 9.06 3.61 11.84
C PRO A 134 8.74 4.83 12.71
N LYS A 135 9.56 5.88 12.69
CA LYS A 135 9.33 7.15 13.40
C LYS A 135 8.17 7.94 12.81
N ALA A 136 7.95 7.87 11.50
CA ALA A 136 6.79 8.48 10.87
C ALA A 136 5.51 7.76 11.31
N LEU A 137 5.51 6.43 11.37
CA LEU A 137 4.37 5.66 11.91
C LEU A 137 4.14 5.95 13.40
N ALA A 138 5.19 6.05 14.21
CA ALA A 138 5.10 6.39 15.63
C ALA A 138 4.40 7.75 15.85
N LYS A 139 4.75 8.78 15.06
CA LYS A 139 4.09 10.11 15.09
C LYS A 139 2.59 10.02 14.75
N VAL A 140 2.21 9.16 13.81
CA VAL A 140 0.81 8.94 13.41
C VAL A 140 0.05 8.21 14.53
N LEU A 141 0.59 7.09 15.02
CA LEU A 141 0.01 6.32 16.12
C LEU A 141 -0.14 7.16 17.39
N ALA A 142 0.82 8.05 17.71
CA ALA A 142 0.73 8.96 18.85
C ALA A 142 -0.53 9.83 18.85
N ARG A 143 -0.97 10.32 17.68
CA ARG A 143 -2.16 11.18 17.57
C ARG A 143 -3.45 10.43 17.90
N PHE A 144 -3.56 9.16 17.50
CA PHE A 144 -4.70 8.31 17.81
C PHE A 144 -4.67 7.84 19.27
N LEU A 145 -3.51 7.33 19.71
CA LEU A 145 -3.36 6.72 21.03
C LEU A 145 -3.38 7.73 22.19
N ALA A 146 -3.04 9.01 21.95
CA ALA A 146 -3.21 10.08 22.95
C ALA A 146 -4.68 10.29 23.37
N GLN A 147 -5.65 9.88 22.54
CA GLN A 147 -7.08 9.93 22.86
C GLN A 147 -7.58 8.67 23.58
N THR A 148 -6.76 7.62 23.66
CA THR A 148 -7.11 6.37 24.34
C THR A 148 -6.83 6.49 25.84
N ALA A 149 -7.88 6.76 26.62
CA ALA A 149 -7.79 6.75 28.08
C ALA A 149 -7.87 5.32 28.63
N PHE A 150 -6.86 4.91 29.40
CA PHE A 150 -6.86 3.64 30.11
C PHE A 150 -7.18 3.89 31.58
N VAL A 151 -8.22 3.23 32.10
CA VAL A 151 -8.51 3.24 33.54
C VAL A 151 -7.58 2.25 34.23
N ALA A 152 -6.50 2.74 34.83
CA ALA A 152 -5.68 1.98 35.74
C ALA A 152 -6.27 2.02 37.16
N ALA A 153 -5.77 1.18 38.07
CA ALA A 153 -6.29 1.10 39.44
C ALA A 153 -6.17 2.41 40.24
N SER A 154 -5.28 3.34 39.85
CA SER A 154 -5.12 4.66 40.47
C SER A 154 -5.82 5.81 39.75
N GLY A 155 -6.53 5.56 38.64
CA GLY A 155 -7.28 6.59 37.91
C GLY A 155 -7.09 6.56 36.38
N PRO A 156 -7.64 7.57 35.66
CA PRO A 156 -7.45 7.71 34.23
C PRO A 156 -5.98 7.98 33.89
N THR A 157 -5.45 7.21 32.94
CA THR A 157 -4.05 7.24 32.51
C THR A 157 -4.03 7.46 31.00
N LEU A 158 -3.21 8.40 30.52
CA LEU A 158 -3.13 8.81 29.11
C LEU A 158 -1.77 8.43 28.52
N ILE A 159 -1.73 8.09 27.23
CA ILE A 159 -0.47 7.86 26.52
C ILE A 159 0.22 9.21 26.26
N GLN A 160 1.45 9.35 26.73
CA GLN A 160 2.29 10.54 26.58
C GLN A 160 3.17 10.44 25.33
N SER A 161 3.80 9.29 25.11
CA SER A 161 4.75 9.08 24.02
C SER A 161 4.55 7.72 23.38
N VAL A 162 4.69 7.68 22.07
CA VAL A 162 4.74 6.47 21.26
C VAL A 162 6.08 6.44 20.56
N ASP A 163 6.81 5.36 20.74
CA ASP A 163 8.05 5.05 20.02
C ASP A 163 7.85 3.72 19.30
N LEU A 164 8.39 3.62 18.09
CA LEU A 164 8.28 2.42 17.26
C LEU A 164 9.64 2.17 16.61
N ARG A 165 10.21 1.00 16.90
CA ARG A 165 11.54 0.61 16.45
C ARG A 165 11.49 -0.68 15.67
N VAL A 166 12.43 -0.84 14.76
CA VAL A 166 12.73 -2.13 14.13
C VAL A 166 13.79 -2.84 14.98
N LEU A 167 13.60 -4.14 15.20
CA LEU A 167 14.54 -5.03 15.87
C LEU A 167 14.65 -6.32 15.06
N GLY A 168 15.61 -6.37 14.13
CA GLY A 168 15.68 -7.41 13.12
C GLY A 168 14.47 -7.34 12.19
N THR A 169 13.72 -8.43 12.03
CA THR A 169 12.51 -8.51 11.20
C THR A 169 11.21 -8.26 11.98
N ARG A 170 11.28 -7.50 13.08
CA ARG A 170 10.14 -7.22 13.96
C ARG A 170 10.01 -5.74 14.26
N LEU A 171 8.77 -5.28 14.41
CA LEU A 171 8.48 -4.01 15.05
C LEU A 171 8.36 -4.20 16.56
N VAL A 172 8.85 -3.23 17.31
CA VAL A 172 8.67 -3.11 18.76
C VAL A 172 8.01 -1.77 19.03
N LEU A 173 6.76 -1.82 19.46
CA LEU A 173 6.02 -0.65 19.94
C LEU A 173 6.40 -0.42 21.40
N THR A 174 6.75 0.81 21.75
CA THR A 174 6.89 1.25 23.15
C THR A 174 5.96 2.43 23.40
N LEU A 175 5.01 2.26 24.32
CA LEU A 175 4.12 3.32 24.79
C LEU A 175 4.56 3.71 26.20
N SER A 176 4.57 5.01 26.51
CA SER A 176 4.76 5.51 27.88
C SER A 176 3.57 6.38 28.28
N THR A 177 3.11 6.24 29.52
CA THR A 177 1.93 6.95 30.02
C THR A 177 2.22 8.05 31.03
N ASN A 178 1.37 9.08 31.01
CA ASN A 178 1.23 10.04 32.10
C ASN A 178 -0.07 9.76 32.87
N GLY A 179 0.05 9.75 34.19
CA GLY A 179 -1.05 9.53 35.13
C GLY A 179 -0.64 9.86 36.56
N SER A 180 -1.56 9.76 37.51
CA SER A 180 -1.29 9.90 38.94
C SER A 180 -1.29 8.55 39.67
N GLY A 181 -0.50 8.44 40.73
CA GLY A 181 -0.36 7.22 41.52
C GLY A 181 0.52 6.15 40.84
N ALA A 182 0.31 4.88 41.23
CA ALA A 182 1.16 3.76 40.81
C ALA A 182 1.15 3.45 39.30
N ALA A 183 0.15 3.93 38.56
CA ALA A 183 0.08 3.80 37.09
C ALA A 183 0.78 4.93 36.31
N SER A 184 1.46 5.85 37.02
CA SER A 184 2.28 6.88 36.39
C SER A 184 3.59 6.29 35.83
N GLY A 185 3.93 6.65 34.58
CA GLY A 185 5.16 6.17 33.94
C GLY A 185 5.12 4.69 33.57
N VAL A 186 3.94 4.14 33.28
CA VAL A 186 3.81 2.76 32.80
C VAL A 186 4.35 2.67 31.37
N ARG A 187 5.20 1.67 31.13
CA ARG A 187 5.70 1.29 29.80
C ARG A 187 4.92 0.08 29.30
N ILE A 188 4.36 0.20 28.10
CA ILE A 188 3.78 -0.93 27.37
C ILE A 188 4.76 -1.28 26.25
N GLN A 189 5.13 -2.56 26.12
CA GLN A 189 6.00 -3.06 25.06
C GLN A 189 5.37 -4.27 24.37
N GLY A 190 5.48 -4.37 23.04
CA GLY A 190 5.04 -5.57 22.31
C GLY A 190 5.25 -5.47 20.80
N THR A 191 4.90 -6.54 20.09
CA THR A 191 4.99 -6.66 18.64
C THR A 191 3.64 -6.29 18.01
N PRO A 192 3.51 -5.14 17.35
CA PRO A 192 2.25 -4.76 16.72
C PRO A 192 1.91 -5.67 15.55
N ARG A 193 0.61 -5.93 15.38
CA ARG A 193 0.05 -6.72 14.27
C ARG A 193 -1.12 -6.00 13.63
N PHE A 194 -1.34 -6.32 12.37
CA PHE A 194 -2.54 -5.94 11.64
C PHE A 194 -3.33 -7.21 11.33
N GLU A 195 -4.57 -7.25 11.77
CA GLU A 195 -5.41 -8.45 11.75
C GLU A 195 -6.80 -8.07 11.23
N LEU A 196 -7.45 -8.97 10.48
CA LEU A 196 -8.85 -8.79 10.09
C LEU A 196 -9.74 -9.31 11.21
N GLN A 197 -10.60 -8.44 11.76
CA GLN A 197 -11.60 -8.81 12.76
C GLN A 197 -13.00 -8.51 12.21
N GLY A 198 -13.59 -9.52 11.58
CA GLY A 198 -14.73 -9.32 10.67
C GLY A 198 -14.27 -8.52 9.45
N ASP A 199 -15.10 -7.57 9.01
CA ASP A 199 -14.82 -6.70 7.86
C ASP A 199 -14.02 -5.44 8.23
N ALA A 200 -13.24 -5.47 9.33
CA ALA A 200 -12.45 -4.34 9.81
C ALA A 200 -10.98 -4.73 9.97
N LEU A 201 -10.09 -3.93 9.39
CA LEU A 201 -8.65 -4.10 9.57
C LEU A 201 -8.23 -3.38 10.87
N VAL A 202 -7.78 -4.15 11.84
CA VAL A 202 -7.44 -3.66 13.19
C VAL A 202 -5.96 -3.74 13.48
N PHE A 203 -5.50 -2.82 14.32
CA PHE A 203 -4.16 -2.82 14.89
C PHE A 203 -4.20 -3.37 16.33
N THR A 204 -3.49 -4.47 16.56
CA THR A 204 -3.42 -5.20 17.83
C THR A 204 -1.98 -5.31 18.31
N VAL A 205 -1.80 -5.57 19.62
CA VAL A 205 -0.49 -5.88 20.21
C VAL A 205 -0.71 -7.09 21.15
N PRO A 206 -0.78 -8.32 20.60
CA PRO A 206 -1.25 -9.49 21.35
C PRO A 206 -0.25 -9.97 22.41
N ASP A 207 1.02 -9.62 22.25
CA ASP A 207 2.13 -9.85 23.19
C ASP A 207 2.49 -8.57 23.97
N ALA A 208 1.51 -7.69 24.22
CA ALA A 208 1.71 -6.50 25.02
C ALA A 208 2.02 -6.86 26.48
N GLU A 209 3.28 -6.62 26.88
CA GLU A 209 3.75 -6.64 28.26
C GLU A 209 3.64 -5.23 28.87
N VAL A 210 3.28 -5.14 30.15
CA VAL A 210 3.08 -3.87 30.84
C VAL A 210 3.97 -3.79 32.07
N PHE A 211 4.78 -2.74 32.15
CA PHE A 211 5.71 -2.49 33.24
C PHE A 211 5.42 -1.16 33.94
N ASP A 212 5.42 -1.12 35.26
CA ASP A 212 5.39 0.14 36.01
C ASP A 212 6.74 0.89 35.92
N SER A 213 6.80 2.08 36.53
CA SER A 213 8.03 2.89 36.59
C SER A 213 9.19 2.26 37.40
N ARG A 214 8.96 1.11 38.04
CA ARG A 214 9.95 0.31 38.78
C ARG A 214 10.31 -0.99 38.05
N GLY A 215 9.71 -1.26 36.88
CA GLY A 215 9.91 -2.48 36.11
C GLY A 215 9.08 -3.69 36.59
N GLN A 216 8.06 -3.50 37.43
CA GLN A 216 7.14 -4.56 37.84
C GLN A 216 6.04 -4.80 36.80
N HIS A 217 5.75 -6.07 36.51
CA HIS A 217 4.76 -6.47 35.51
C HIS A 217 3.32 -6.20 36.00
N PHE A 218 2.44 -5.70 35.13
CA PHE A 218 1.13 -5.16 35.50
C PHE A 218 -0.03 -5.80 34.71
N VAL A 219 -0.19 -7.11 34.94
CA VAL A 219 -1.12 -8.05 34.28
C VAL A 219 -2.57 -7.56 34.15
N ALA A 220 -3.05 -6.77 35.12
CA ALA A 220 -4.41 -6.22 35.08
C ALA A 220 -4.64 -5.21 33.93
N LEU A 221 -3.59 -4.62 33.37
CA LEU A 221 -3.68 -3.72 32.21
C LEU A 221 -3.47 -4.46 30.88
N GLU A 222 -2.66 -5.52 30.86
CA GLU A 222 -2.44 -6.40 29.69
C GLU A 222 -3.76 -6.96 29.16
N GLN A 223 -4.64 -7.42 30.05
CA GLN A 223 -5.98 -7.89 29.69
C GLN A 223 -6.86 -6.83 29.00
N LYS A 224 -6.61 -5.54 29.23
CA LYS A 224 -7.30 -4.44 28.54
C LYS A 224 -6.70 -4.13 27.16
N LEU A 225 -5.44 -4.49 26.93
CA LEU A 225 -4.70 -4.32 25.68
C LEU A 225 -4.91 -5.45 24.67
N GLN A 226 -5.56 -6.55 25.07
CA GLN A 226 -5.98 -7.62 24.15
C GLN A 226 -7.13 -7.24 23.19
N LYS A 227 -7.65 -6.00 23.27
CA LYS A 227 -8.59 -5.44 22.29
C LYS A 227 -7.83 -4.66 21.22
N PRO A 228 -8.38 -4.53 20.00
CA PRO A 228 -7.88 -3.56 19.01
C PRO A 228 -7.60 -2.19 19.63
N LEU A 229 -6.38 -1.70 19.47
CA LEU A 229 -6.00 -0.35 19.88
C LEU A 229 -6.49 0.69 18.87
N TRP A 230 -6.65 0.30 17.61
CA TRP A 230 -7.04 1.17 16.50
C TRP A 230 -7.69 0.39 15.36
N LYS A 231 -8.53 1.07 14.56
CA LYS A 231 -9.16 0.57 13.33
C LYS A 231 -8.64 1.37 12.14
N MET A 232 -8.21 0.69 11.09
CA MET A 232 -7.55 1.33 9.95
C MET A 232 -8.52 1.80 8.85
N ASP A 233 -9.74 1.26 8.81
CA ASP A 233 -10.74 1.52 7.76
C ASP A 233 -11.00 3.02 7.49
N PRO A 234 -11.15 3.91 8.52
CA PRO A 234 -11.36 5.34 8.29
C PRO A 234 -10.18 6.05 7.59
N GLU A 235 -8.95 5.57 7.80
CA GLU A 235 -7.77 6.08 7.10
C GLU A 235 -7.62 5.47 5.71
N LEU A 236 -7.97 4.20 5.51
CA LEU A 236 -8.08 3.59 4.18
C LEU A 236 -9.07 4.35 3.29
N ASP A 237 -10.21 4.74 3.86
CA ASP A 237 -11.20 5.62 3.24
C ASP A 237 -10.62 7.01 2.92
N GLN A 238 -9.80 7.57 3.81
CA GLN A 238 -9.15 8.86 3.57
C GLN A 238 -8.10 8.76 2.45
N VAL A 239 -7.34 7.67 2.42
CA VAL A 239 -6.39 7.30 1.36
C VAL A 239 -7.13 7.16 0.03
N ALA A 240 -8.26 6.44 -0.02
CA ALA A 240 -9.05 6.26 -1.22
C ALA A 240 -9.59 7.60 -1.77
N ARG A 241 -10.16 8.47 -0.92
CA ARG A 241 -10.62 9.81 -1.32
C ARG A 241 -9.48 10.67 -1.89
N LYS A 242 -8.32 10.65 -1.25
CA LYS A 242 -7.14 11.40 -1.69
C LYS A 242 -6.53 10.83 -2.97
N ALA A 243 -6.49 9.51 -3.13
CA ALA A 243 -6.08 8.83 -4.36
C ALA A 243 -7.02 9.16 -5.52
N ALA A 244 -8.35 9.16 -5.29
CA ALA A 244 -9.32 9.59 -6.29
C ALA A 244 -9.07 11.04 -6.76
N SER A 245 -8.79 11.96 -5.83
CA SER A 245 -8.45 13.35 -6.15
C SER A 245 -7.11 13.50 -6.90
N PHE A 246 -6.10 12.69 -6.57
CA PHE A 246 -4.85 12.59 -7.32
C PHE A 246 -5.11 12.14 -8.76
N PHE A 247 -5.76 10.99 -8.94
CA PHE A 247 -6.11 10.44 -10.25
C PHE A 247 -6.99 11.38 -11.09
N GLN A 248 -7.92 12.09 -10.45
CA GLN A 248 -8.79 13.08 -11.10
C GLN A 248 -8.01 14.28 -11.69
N THR A 249 -6.79 14.58 -11.20
CA THR A 249 -6.02 15.78 -11.57
C THR A 249 -4.77 15.51 -12.39
N GLN A 250 -4.15 14.33 -12.29
CA GLN A 250 -2.87 14.04 -12.98
C GLN A 250 -3.01 13.50 -14.41
N PHE A 251 -4.22 13.20 -14.86
CA PHE A 251 -4.45 12.50 -16.13
C PHE A 251 -5.06 13.40 -17.21
N GLY A 252 -4.59 13.21 -18.46
CA GLY A 252 -4.97 14.03 -19.61
C GLY A 252 -5.37 13.21 -20.85
N PRO A 253 -6.66 13.14 -21.25
CA PRO A 253 -7.78 13.90 -20.69
C PRO A 253 -8.15 13.46 -19.27
N ALA A 254 -8.70 14.39 -18.49
CA ALA A 254 -9.19 14.08 -17.15
C ALA A 254 -10.46 13.20 -17.25
N PRO A 255 -10.63 12.20 -16.36
CA PRO A 255 -11.90 11.50 -16.21
C PRO A 255 -13.01 12.49 -15.76
N SER A 256 -14.29 12.18 -16.01
CA SER A 256 -15.39 12.94 -15.43
C SER A 256 -15.60 12.60 -13.95
N ARG A 257 -15.22 11.38 -13.53
CA ARG A 257 -15.22 10.91 -12.14
C ARG A 257 -14.21 9.78 -11.97
N VAL A 258 -13.48 9.77 -10.85
CA VAL A 258 -12.71 8.60 -10.40
C VAL A 258 -13.39 7.98 -9.18
N GLU A 259 -13.59 6.67 -9.21
CA GLU A 259 -13.96 5.88 -8.05
C GLU A 259 -12.75 5.10 -7.56
N VAL A 260 -12.45 5.22 -6.26
CA VAL A 260 -11.41 4.43 -5.59
C VAL A 260 -12.02 3.81 -4.35
N LYS A 261 -11.83 2.50 -4.16
CA LYS A 261 -12.18 1.80 -2.92
C LYS A 261 -10.94 1.07 -2.39
N PRO A 262 -10.70 1.08 -1.07
CA PRO A 262 -9.60 0.30 -0.50
C PRO A 262 -9.96 -1.19 -0.47
N HIS A 263 -9.05 -2.03 -0.91
CA HIS A 263 -9.15 -3.48 -0.72
C HIS A 263 -8.49 -3.87 0.60
N GLN A 264 -9.09 -4.82 1.33
CA GLN A 264 -8.60 -5.26 2.64
C GLN A 264 -7.51 -6.35 2.54
N ASP A 265 -6.47 -6.09 1.74
CA ASP A 265 -5.32 -7.00 1.55
C ASP A 265 -3.99 -6.38 1.97
N LEU A 266 -3.99 -5.51 2.99
CA LEU A 266 -2.76 -4.92 3.52
C LEU A 266 -1.78 -6.01 3.96
N ARG A 267 -0.63 -6.05 3.30
CA ARG A 267 0.57 -6.81 3.69
C ARG A 267 1.56 -5.84 4.33
N LEU A 268 2.21 -6.30 5.38
CA LEU A 268 3.26 -5.58 6.08
C LEU A 268 4.44 -6.52 6.33
N ASP A 269 5.65 -6.00 6.15
CA ASP A 269 6.90 -6.70 6.39
C ASP A 269 7.95 -5.72 6.94
N VAL A 270 9.00 -6.25 7.56
CA VAL A 270 10.02 -5.47 8.27
C VAL A 270 11.40 -5.91 7.81
N ALA A 271 12.06 -5.04 7.05
CA ALA A 271 13.37 -5.26 6.46
C ALA A 271 14.12 -3.93 6.37
N ASP A 272 15.45 -3.97 6.32
CA ASP A 272 16.31 -2.79 6.10
C ASP A 272 16.00 -1.57 7.02
N ASP A 273 15.71 -1.85 8.30
CA ASP A 273 15.26 -0.89 9.33
C ASP A 273 13.99 -0.08 8.97
N ARG A 274 13.18 -0.60 8.04
CA ARG A 274 11.96 0.03 7.49
C ARG A 274 10.74 -0.87 7.61
N ILE A 275 9.58 -0.23 7.50
CA ILE A 275 8.29 -0.92 7.37
C ILE A 275 7.94 -0.95 5.88
N HIS A 276 7.92 -2.14 5.29
CA HIS A 276 7.42 -2.37 3.95
C HIS A 276 5.92 -2.65 4.02
N PHE A 277 5.14 -2.04 3.13
CA PHE A 277 3.69 -2.23 3.07
C PHE A 277 3.20 -2.42 1.64
N SER A 278 2.08 -3.12 1.48
CA SER A 278 1.37 -3.17 0.19
C SER A 278 -0.11 -3.48 0.35
N PHE A 279 -0.97 -2.72 -0.31
CA PHE A 279 -2.44 -2.89 -0.35
C PHE A 279 -2.97 -2.61 -1.75
N SER A 280 -4.17 -3.07 -2.07
CA SER A 280 -4.80 -2.86 -3.38
C SER A 280 -5.92 -1.81 -3.30
N LEU A 281 -6.15 -1.11 -4.42
CA LEU A 281 -7.16 -0.07 -4.58
C LEU A 281 -8.03 -0.37 -5.81
N ASP A 282 -9.29 -0.76 -5.62
CA ASP A 282 -10.22 -0.92 -6.74
C ASP A 282 -10.47 0.46 -7.36
N THR A 283 -9.96 0.65 -8.58
CA THR A 283 -9.89 1.96 -9.21
C THR A 283 -10.64 1.94 -10.55
N THR A 284 -11.72 2.71 -10.63
CA THR A 284 -12.52 2.90 -11.84
C THR A 284 -12.45 4.35 -12.31
N PHE A 285 -11.99 4.55 -13.54
CA PHE A 285 -11.97 5.82 -14.24
C PHE A 285 -13.22 5.94 -15.11
N ILE A 286 -14.08 6.90 -14.81
CA ILE A 286 -15.30 7.18 -15.58
C ILE A 286 -15.03 8.39 -16.47
N TYR A 287 -15.30 8.26 -17.76
CA TYR A 287 -15.14 9.32 -18.77
C TYR A 287 -16.47 9.66 -19.40
N GLU A 288 -16.71 10.94 -19.72
CA GLU A 288 -17.70 11.27 -20.76
C GLU A 288 -17.17 10.81 -22.12
N ALA A 289 -18.04 10.29 -22.97
CA ALA A 289 -17.67 9.97 -24.35
C ALA A 289 -17.28 11.26 -25.10
N PRO A 290 -16.25 11.22 -25.97
CA PRO A 290 -15.85 12.40 -26.71
C PRO A 290 -17.01 12.93 -27.59
N THR A 291 -17.42 14.18 -27.34
CA THR A 291 -18.37 14.87 -28.21
C THR A 291 -17.75 15.07 -29.60
N PRO A 292 -18.55 14.94 -30.68
CA PRO A 292 -18.09 15.16 -32.05
C PRO A 292 -17.70 16.61 -32.31
#